data_AF-A0A7V6H341-F1
#
_entry.id   AF-A0A7V6H341-F1
#
_cell.length_a   1.000
_cell.length_b   1.000
_cell.length_c   1.000
_cell.angle_alpha   90.00
_cell.angle_beta   90.00
_cell.angle_gamma   90.00
#
_symmetry.space_group_name_H-M   'P 1'
#
loop_
_entity.id
_entity.type
_entity.pdbx_description
1 polymer ?
#
loop_
_entity_poly.entity_id
_entity_poly.type
_entity_poly.pdbx_seq_one_letter_code
_entity_poly.pdbx_strand_id
1 'polypeptide(L)' 'MSQLKIEPIRLPGLELKRPIIISGPCSAETEEQTLNTAQQLSDMGVKIFRAGIWKPRTRPGAFEGVGSIGL' A
#
# COMPACT_ATOMS: atom_id res chain seq x y z
N MET A 1 7.11 -1.12 -28.26
CA MET A 1 6.99 -1.36 -26.80
C MET A 1 8.35 -1.12 -26.19
N SER A 2 8.50 -0.11 -25.34
CA SER A 2 9.76 0.11 -24.61
C SER A 2 9.99 -1.08 -23.67
N GLN A 3 11.19 -1.66 -23.72
CA GLN A 3 11.56 -2.77 -22.86
C GLN A 3 11.60 -2.26 -21.41
N LEU A 4 10.73 -2.80 -20.54
CA LEU A 4 10.75 -2.46 -19.12
C LEU A 4 12.02 -3.03 -18.49
N LYS A 5 12.81 -2.16 -17.86
CA LYS A 5 13.98 -2.58 -17.08
C LYS A 5 13.48 -3.07 -15.71
N ILE A 6 13.37 -4.39 -15.56
CA ILE A 6 12.96 -5.01 -14.30
C ILE A 6 14.21 -5.25 -13.46
N GLU A 7 14.28 -4.62 -12.29
CA GLU A 7 15.35 -4.84 -11.31
C GLU A 7 14.78 -5.47 -10.03
N PRO A 8 15.57 -6.25 -9.28
CA PRO A 8 15.15 -6.75 -7.98
C PRO A 8 14.79 -5.60 -7.03
N ILE A 9 13.78 -5.79 -6.19
CA ILE A 9 13.38 -4.80 -5.18
C ILE A 9 14.53 -4.58 -4.18
N ARG A 10 15.23 -3.45 -4.30
CA ARG A 10 16.33 -3.03 -3.44
C ARG A 10 16.01 -1.68 -2.82
N LEU A 11 15.15 -1.70 -1.81
CA LEU A 11 14.79 -0.50 -1.05
C LEU A 11 15.70 -0.36 0.17
N PRO A 12 16.13 0.87 0.54
CA PRO A 12 16.84 1.10 1.79
C PRO A 12 16.04 0.58 2.99
N GLY A 13 16.72 -0.12 3.91
CA GLY A 13 16.08 -0.68 5.12
C GLY A 13 15.31 -1.98 4.93
N LEU A 14 15.35 -2.59 3.73
CA LEU A 14 14.72 -3.88 3.46
C LEU A 14 15.74 -5.04 3.47
N GLU A 15 15.61 -5.95 4.43
CA GLU A 15 16.44 -7.17 4.50
C GLU A 15 15.88 -8.29 3.61
N LEU A 16 16.57 -8.61 2.51
CA LEU A 16 16.15 -9.65 1.56
C LEU A 16 16.43 -11.11 2.02
N LYS A 17 16.92 -11.31 3.26
CA LYS A 17 17.15 -12.65 3.84
C LYS A 17 15.85 -13.33 4.29
N ARG A 18 14.75 -12.57 4.37
CA ARG A 18 13.44 -13.00 4.86
C ARG A 18 12.37 -12.63 3.82
N PRO A 19 11.21 -13.29 3.80
CA PRO A 19 10.10 -12.87 2.95
C PRO A 19 9.73 -11.41 3.20
N ILE A 20 9.47 -10.67 2.13
CA ILE A 20 9.01 -9.28 2.21
C ILE A 20 7.52 -9.29 2.57
N ILE A 21 7.17 -8.54 3.61
CA ILE A 21 5.79 -8.34 4.02
C ILE A 21 5.31 -6.98 3.50
N ILE A 22 4.24 -7.00 2.71
CA ILE A 22 3.52 -5.83 2.21
C ILE A 22 2.15 -5.82 2.87
N SER A 23 1.92 -4.87 3.77
CA SER A 23 0.71 -4.84 4.60
C SER A 23 0.08 -3.46 4.62
N GLY A 24 -1.20 -3.42 4.96
CA GLY A 24 -1.97 -2.20 5.05
C GLY A 24 -3.44 -2.47 4.73
N PRO A 25 -4.30 -1.45 4.86
CA PRO A 25 -5.72 -1.63 4.67
C PRO A 25 -6.05 -2.00 3.21
N CYS A 26 -7.26 -2.52 3.01
CA CYS A 26 -7.76 -2.71 1.65
C CYS A 26 -7.75 -1.36 0.92
N SER A 27 -8.36 -0.33 1.52
CA SER A 27 -8.47 1.01 0.95
C SER A 27 -7.94 2.06 1.92
N ALA A 28 -7.46 3.20 1.40
CA ALA A 28 -7.30 4.39 2.21
C ALA A 28 -8.67 5.09 2.25
N GLU A 29 -9.31 5.09 3.41
CA GLU A 29 -10.67 5.63 3.57
C GLU A 29 -10.64 7.02 4.23
N THR A 30 -9.80 7.18 5.24
CA THR A 30 -9.51 8.47 5.88
C THR A 30 -8.02 8.61 6.19
N GLU A 31 -7.55 9.84 6.34
CA GLU A 31 -6.16 10.12 6.73
C GLU A 31 -5.83 9.49 8.10
N GLU A 32 -6.69 9.70 9.09
CA GLU A 32 -6.53 9.15 10.45
C GLU A 32 -6.39 7.62 10.43
N GLN A 33 -7.30 6.93 9.72
CA GLN A 33 -7.27 5.47 9.60
C GLN A 33 -5.99 5.00 8.93
N THR A 34 -5.57 5.67 7.85
CA THR A 34 -4.39 5.31 7.07
C THR A 34 -3.12 5.47 7.90
N LEU A 35 -2.95 6.63 8.55
CA LEU A 35 -1.78 6.93 9.38
C LEU A 35 -1.69 6.04 10.62
N ASN A 36 -2.81 5.81 11.31
CA ASN A 36 -2.84 4.93 12.48
C ASN A 36 -2.47 3.49 12.09
N THR A 37 -2.98 2.97 10.97
CA THR A 37 -2.61 1.64 10.47
C THR A 37 -1.13 1.59 10.10
N ALA A 38 -0.60 2.62 9.45
CA ALA A 38 0.81 2.69 9.08
C ALA A 38 1.74 2.68 10.31
N GLN A 39 1.38 3.43 11.36
CA GLN A 39 2.15 3.47 12.60
C GLN A 39 2.21 2.09 13.27
N GLN A 40 1.05 1.45 13.45
CA GLN A 40 0.99 0.11 14.05
C GLN A 40 1.80 -0.93 13.27
N LEU A 41 1.74 -0.90 11.93
CA LEU A 41 2.52 -1.81 11.09
C LEU A 41 4.02 -1.51 11.15
N SER A 42 4.40 -0.24 11.21
CA SER A 42 5.79 0.18 11.38
C SER A 42 6.36 -0.33 12.71
N ASP A 43 5.60 -0.24 13.79
CA ASP A 43 5.99 -0.73 15.12
C ASP A 43 6.20 -2.26 15.14
N MET A 44 5.48 -2.99 14.27
CA MET A 44 5.68 -4.43 14.05
C MET A 44 6.85 -4.76 13.09
N GLY A 45 7.55 -3.74 12.58
CA GLY A 45 8.69 -3.90 11.69
C GLY A 45 8.34 -4.07 10.20
N VAL A 46 7.08 -3.87 9.80
CA VAL A 46 6.70 -3.86 8.38
C VAL A 46 7.31 -2.64 7.70
N LYS A 47 7.95 -2.86 6.55
CA LYS A 47 8.68 -1.83 5.80
C LYS A 47 7.98 -1.35 4.53
N ILE A 48 6.91 -2.02 4.12
CA ILE A 48 6.15 -1.66 2.93
C ILE A 48 4.67 -1.58 3.29
N PHE A 49 4.12 -0.38 3.15
CA PHE A 49 2.71 -0.11 3.38
C PHE A 49 1.92 -0.14 2.06
N ARG A 50 0.73 -0.72 2.05
CA ARG A 50 -0.19 -0.69 0.91
C ARG A 50 -1.55 -0.11 1.29
N ALA A 51 -2.13 0.69 0.41
CA ALA A 51 -3.54 1.09 0.51
C ALA A 51 -4.07 1.38 -0.91
N GLY A 52 -5.29 0.95 -1.21
CA GLY A 52 -5.92 1.24 -2.50
C GLY A 52 -6.74 2.52 -2.45
N ILE A 53 -6.46 3.46 -3.36
CA ILE A 53 -7.19 4.73 -3.49
C ILE A 53 -8.17 4.77 -4.66
N TRP A 54 -8.11 3.78 -5.56
CA TRP A 54 -9.15 3.48 -6.55
C TRP A 54 -9.58 2.03 -6.40
N LYS A 55 -10.88 1.79 -6.31
CA LYS A 55 -11.46 0.47 -6.07
C LYS A 55 -12.34 0.06 -7.25
N PRO A 56 -11.97 -0.99 -8.01
CA PRO A 56 -12.80 -1.48 -9.10
C PRO A 56 -14.00 -2.24 -8.51
N ARG A 57 -15.06 -1.50 -8.16
CA ARG A 57 -16.25 -2.08 -7.51
C ARG A 57 -17.10 -2.81 -8.54
N THR A 58 -17.42 -4.07 -8.26
CA THR A 58 -18.39 -4.84 -9.04
C THR A 58 -19.81 -4.29 -8.86
N ARG A 59 -20.14 -3.83 -7.65
CA ARG A 59 -21.45 -3.28 -7.31
C ARG A 59 -21.41 -1.75 -7.32
N PRO A 60 -22.26 -1.08 -8.12
CA PRO A 60 -22.39 0.38 -8.12
C PRO A 60 -22.81 0.95 -6.75
N GLY A 61 -22.39 2.18 -6.46
CA GLY A 61 -22.74 2.91 -5.24
C GLY A 61 -22.02 2.44 -3.97
N ALA A 62 -21.10 1.48 -4.09
CA ALA A 62 -20.18 1.16 -3.00
C ALA A 62 -18.96 2.10 -3.03
N PHE A 63 -18.23 2.22 -1.92
CA PHE A 63 -17.04 3.06 -1.85
C PHE A 63 -16.03 2.78 -2.97
N GLU A 64 -15.74 3.78 -3.81
CA GLU A 64 -14.92 3.65 -5.03
C GLU A 64 -13.45 4.02 -4.81
N GLY A 65 -13.08 4.38 -3.58
CA GLY A 65 -11.79 4.94 -3.24
C GLY A 65 -11.84 6.47 -3.15
N VAL A 66 -10.90 7.04 -2.39
CA VAL A 66 -10.77 8.50 -2.23
C VAL A 66 -10.18 9.20 -3.47
N GLY A 67 -9.60 8.43 -4.40
CA GLY A 67 -8.95 8.95 -5.58
C GLY A 67 -7.67 9.71 -5.26
N SER A 68 -7.39 10.77 -6.02
CA SER A 68 -6.12 11.49 -5.99
C SER A 68 -5.81 12.19 -4.66
N ILE A 69 -6.81 12.44 -3.80
CA ILE A 69 -6.56 13.03 -2.48
C ILE A 69 -5.81 12.08 -1.54
N GLY A 70 -5.84 10.77 -1.81
CA GLY A 70 -5.11 9.77 -1.02
C GLY A 70 -3.72 9.44 -1.57
N LEU A 71 -3.24 10.15 -2.60
CA LEU A 71 -1.92 9.96 -3.21
C LEU A 71 -0.88 10.86 -2.53
#